data_AF-A0A941W595-F1
#
_entry.id   AF-A0A941W595-F1
#
_cell.length_a   1.000
_cell.length_b   1.000
_cell.length_c   1.000
_cell.angle_alpha   90.00
_cell.angle_beta   90.00
_cell.angle_gamma   90.00
#
_symmetry.space_group_name_H-M   'P 1'
#
loop_
_entity.id
_entity.type
_entity.pdbx_description
1 polymer ?
#
loop_
_entity_poly.entity_id
_entity_poly.type
_entity_poly.pdbx_seq_one_letter_code
_entity_poly.pdbx_strand_id
1 'polypeptide(L)' 'MELAFIGQIIGLYEIVLIVRIVLTWIPHNPHHPAATLLYKITEPVLEPVRRVIPSIGGIDISPIIVFIALGFIKRAFI' A
#
# COMPACT_ATOMS: atom_id res chain seq x y z
N MET A 1 4.20 -20.41 -15.15
CA MET A 1 5.37 -19.51 -15.19
C MET A 1 4.94 -18.05 -15.18
N GLU A 2 3.98 -17.63 -16.03
CA GLU A 2 3.54 -16.23 -16.13
C GLU A 2 2.78 -15.70 -14.89
N LEU A 3 1.88 -16.50 -14.30
CA LEU A 3 1.14 -16.11 -13.09
C LEU A 3 2.05 -15.95 -11.85
N ALA A 4 3.14 -16.70 -11.78
CA ALA A 4 4.10 -16.61 -10.67
C ALA A 4 4.81 -15.25 -10.65
N PHE A 5 5.08 -14.67 -11.82
CA PHE A 5 5.68 -13.35 -11.94
C PHE A 5 4.76 -12.25 -11.40
N ILE A 6 3.46 -12.34 -11.70
CA ILE A 6 2.44 -11.43 -11.15
C ILE A 6 2.42 -11.52 -9.61
N GLY A 7 2.50 -12.73 -9.06
CA GLY A 7 2.58 -12.94 -7.62
C GLY A 7 3.79 -12.29 -6.97
N GLN A 8 4.94 -12.33 -7.63
CA GLN A 8 6.16 -11.67 -7.16
C GLN A 8 6.01 -10.14 -7.16
N ILE A 9 5.39 -9.56 -8.19
CA ILE A 9 5.10 -8.12 -8.24
C ILE A 9 4.15 -7.71 -7.12
N ILE A 10 3.08 -8.48 -6.91
CA ILE A 10 2.14 -8.23 -5.81
C ILE A 10 2.87 -8.30 -4.46
N GLY A 11 3.72 -9.31 -4.25
CA GLY A 11 4.52 -9.46 -3.03
C GLY A 11 5.48 -8.28 -2.81
N LEU A 12 6.11 -7.77 -3.88
CA LEU A 12 6.95 -6.57 -3.78
C LEU A 12 6.12 -5.35 -3.38
N TYR A 13 4.94 -5.16 -3.97
CA TYR A 13 4.07 -4.04 -3.64
C TYR A 13 3.50 -4.16 -2.22
N GLU A 14 3.21 -5.36 -1.73
CA GLU A 14 2.84 -5.63 -0.32
C GLU A 14 3.93 -5.15 0.65
N ILE A 15 5.22 -5.35 0.33
CA ILE A 15 6.33 -4.82 1.14
C ILE A 15 6.31 -3.30 1.16
N VAL A 16 6.09 -2.66 0.01
CA VAL A 16 5.95 -1.21 -0.08
C VAL A 16 4.78 -0.71 0.78
N LEU A 17 3.65 -1.42 0.78
CA LEU A 17 2.51 -1.11 1.66
C LEU A 17 2.83 -1.32 3.13
N ILE A 18 3.62 -2.31 3.52
CA ILE A 18 4.06 -2.46 4.91
C ILE A 18 4.87 -1.24 5.36
N VAL A 19 5.82 -0.78 4.55
CA VAL A 19 6.56 0.47 4.83
C VAL A 19 5.59 1.65 4.96
N ARG A 20 4.57 1.70 4.09
CA ARG A 20 3.54 2.72 4.13
C ARG A 20 2.73 2.71 5.42
N ILE A 21 2.31 1.54 5.89
CA ILE A 21 1.58 1.34 7.15
C ILE A 21 2.44 1.80 8.32
N VAL A 22 3.71 1.42 8.37
CA VAL A 22 4.62 1.86 9.45
C VAL A 22 4.79 3.38 9.46
N LEU A 23 4.91 4.02 8.29
CA LEU A 23 5.02 5.47 8.19
C LEU A 23 3.74 6.23 8.60
N THR A 24 2.57 5.59 8.68
CA THR A 24 1.36 6.27 9.20
C THR A 24 1.36 6.40 10.73
N TRP A 25 2.11 5.55 11.44
CA TRP A 25 2.22 5.59 12.90
C TRP A 25 3.44 6.37 13.40
N ILE A 26 4.45 6.56 12.55
CA ILE A 26 5.68 7.24 12.91
C ILE A 26 5.67 8.66 12.33
N PRO A 27 5.81 9.70 13.16
CA PRO A 27 6.02 11.06 12.68
C PRO A 27 7.24 11.13 11.76
N HIS A 28 7.08 11.68 10.57
CA HIS A 28 8.15 11.79 9.59
C HIS A 28 8.02 13.08 8.77
N ASN A 29 9.12 13.49 8.13
CA ASN A 29 9.08 14.61 7.18
C ASN A 29 8.52 14.11 5.82
N PRO A 30 7.34 14.57 5.37
CA PRO A 30 6.75 14.13 4.11
C PRO A 30 7.59 14.53 2.88
N HIS A 31 8.42 15.56 3.00
CA HIS A 31 9.31 16.04 1.94
C HIS A 31 10.62 15.26 1.84
N HIS A 32 10.87 14.28 2.73
CA HIS A 32 12.02 13.42 2.60
C HIS A 32 11.95 12.62 1.28
N PRO A 33 13.03 12.51 0.48
CA PRO A 33 12.98 11.88 -0.84
C PRO A 33 12.41 10.46 -0.83
N ALA A 34 12.78 9.64 0.17
CA ALA A 34 12.26 8.28 0.31
C ALA A 34 10.74 8.25 0.63
N ALA A 35 10.27 9.16 1.48
CA ALA A 35 8.85 9.29 1.78
C ALA A 35 8.10 9.74 0.54
N THR A 36 8.57 10.77 -0.16
CA THR A 36 8.00 11.27 -1.42
C THR A 36 7.92 10.18 -2.48
N LEU A 37 8.96 9.35 -2.63
CA LEU A 37 8.95 8.21 -3.55
C LEU A 37 7.87 7.19 -3.15
N LEU A 38 7.77 6.86 -1.87
CA LEU A 38 6.75 5.96 -1.35
C LEU A 38 5.33 6.49 -1.62
N TYR A 39 5.08 7.77 -1.36
CA TYR A 39 3.83 8.46 -1.71
C TYR A 39 3.54 8.28 -3.21
N LYS A 40 4.49 8.62 -4.08
CA LYS A 40 4.31 8.51 -5.54
C LYS A 40 3.96 7.10 -6.02
N ILE A 41 4.56 6.07 -5.42
CA ILE A 41 4.31 4.68 -5.79
C ILE A 41 2.93 4.21 -5.31
N THR A 42 2.53 4.62 -4.10
CA THR A 42 1.34 4.07 -3.44
C THR A 42 0.06 4.87 -3.70
N GLU A 43 0.15 6.19 -3.84
CA GLU A 43 -1.02 7.08 -3.99
C GLU A 43 -1.97 6.73 -5.16
N PRO A 44 -1.51 6.31 -6.35
CA PRO A 44 -2.42 5.93 -7.43
C PRO A 44 -3.43 4.83 -7.05
N VAL A 45 -3.06 3.96 -6.11
CA VAL A 45 -3.93 2.88 -5.60
C VAL A 45 -4.63 3.29 -4.30
N LEU A 46 -3.93 4.00 -3.41
CA LEU A 46 -4.46 4.38 -2.10
C LEU A 46 -5.50 5.49 -2.18
N GLU A 47 -5.32 6.49 -3.04
CA GLU A 47 -6.21 7.64 -3.16
C GLU A 47 -7.66 7.23 -3.54
N PRO A 48 -7.90 6.37 -4.54
CA PRO A 48 -9.24 5.85 -4.80
C PRO A 48 -9.86 5.12 -3.60
N VAL A 49 -9.06 4.33 -2.87
CA VAL A 49 -9.54 3.60 -1.69
C VAL A 49 -9.89 4.56 -0.55
N ARG A 50 -9.06 5.59 -0.34
CA ARG A 50 -9.26 6.63 0.68
C ARG A 50 -10.53 7.46 0.45
N ARG A 51 -10.97 7.60 -0.80
CA ARG A 51 -12.24 8.26 -1.14
C ARG A 51 -13.46 7.44 -0.72
N VAL A 52 -13.34 6.12 -0.65
CA VAL A 52 -14.42 5.22 -0.22
C VAL A 52 -14.36 4.99 1.29
N ILE A 53 -13.15 4.83 1.83
CA ILE A 53 -12.89 4.57 3.24
C ILE A 53 -12.04 5.72 3.78
N PRO A 54 -12.66 6.72 4.43
CA PRO A 54 -11.93 7.88 4.94
C PRO A 54 -10.97 7.49 6.07
N SER A 55 -9.97 8.34 6.31
CA SER A 55 -9.02 8.18 7.42
C SER A 55 -9.74 8.14 8.77
N ILE A 56 -9.32 7.24 9.66
CA ILE A 56 -9.89 7.09 11.00
C ILE A 56 -8.94 7.73 12.00
N GLY A 57 -9.42 8.74 12.75
CA GLY A 57 -8.61 9.44 13.75
C GLY A 57 -7.35 10.12 13.17
N GLY A 58 -7.40 10.55 11.90
CA GLY A 58 -6.26 11.16 11.21
C GLY A 58 -5.23 10.16 10.67
N ILE A 59 -5.41 8.87 10.91
CA ILE A 59 -4.53 7.80 10.39
C ILE A 59 -5.13 7.27 9.08
N ASP A 60 -4.30 7.22 8.04
CA ASP A 60 -4.68 6.61 6.76
C ASP A 60 -4.66 5.08 6.89
N ILE A 61 -5.86 4.49 6.87
CA ILE A 61 -6.05 3.03 6.92
C ILE A 61 -6.09 2.39 5.53
N SER A 62 -6.13 3.19 4.45
CA SER A 62 -6.17 2.67 3.08
C SER A 62 -5.02 1.70 2.74
N PRO A 63 -3.77 1.86 3.24
CA PRO A 63 -2.70 0.89 2.95
C PRO A 63 -3.00 -0.50 3.49
N ILE A 64 -3.63 -0.60 4.67
CA ILE A 64 -4.02 -1.87 5.28
C ILE A 64 -5.10 -2.55 4.44
N ILE A 65 -6.10 -1.79 4.00
CA ILE A 65 -7.18 -2.31 3.16
C ILE A 65 -6.64 -2.87 1.85
N VAL A 66 -5.75 -2.12 1.18
CA VAL A 66 -5.14 -2.57 -0.07
C VAL A 66 -4.24 -3.79 0.15
N PHE A 67 -3.47 -3.83 1.24
CA PHE A 67 -2.64 -4.98 1.59
C PHE A 67 -3.48 -6.26 1.73
N ILE A 68 -4.59 -6.19 2.47
CA ILE A 68 -5.50 -7.32 2.66
C ILE A 68 -6.14 -7.74 1.32
N ALA A 69 -6.62 -6.78 0.52
CA ALA A 69 -7.24 -7.05 -0.77
C ALA A 69 -6.26 -7.74 -1.74
N LEU A 70 -5.02 -7.29 -1.80
CA LEU A 70 -3.98 -7.91 -2.62
C LEU A 70 -3.64 -9.34 -2.15
N GLY A 71 -3.64 -9.58 -0.83
CA GLY A 71 -3.46 -10.93 -0.29
C GLY A 71 -4.55 -11.90 -0.76
N PHE A 72 -5.81 -11.45 -0.79
CA PHE A 72 -6.92 -12.24 -1.34
C PHE A 72 -6.78 -12.48 -2.84
N ILE A 73 -6.44 -11.44 -3.61
CA ILE A 73 -6.21 -11.54 -5.06
C ILE A 73 -5.09 -12.55 -5.33
N LYS A 74 -3.94 -12.41 -4.66
CA LYS A 74 -2.80 -13.31 -4.82
C LYS A 74 -3.19 -14.76 -4.58
N ARG A 75 -3.93 -15.05 -3.50
CA ARG A 75 -4.39 -16.40 -3.16
C ARG A 75 -5.46 -16.95 -4.11
N ALA A 76 -6.23 -16.09 -4.77
CA ALA A 76 -7.26 -16.51 -5.72
C ALA A 76 -6.68 -16.92 -7.09
N PHE A 77 -5.53 -16.36 -7.48
CA PHE A 77 -4.94 -16.56 -8.81
C PHE A 77 -3.64 -17.40 -8.81
N ILE A 78 -3.07 -17.70 -7.64
CA ILE A 78 -1.79 -18.38 -7.45
C ILE A 78 -1.92 -19.41 -6.33
#